data_AF-A0AA43CAZ1-F1
#
_entry.id   AF-A0AA43CAZ1-F1
#
_cell.length_a   1.000
_cell.length_b   1.000
_cell.length_c   1.000
_cell.angle_alpha   90.00
_cell.angle_beta   90.00
_cell.angle_gamma   90.00
#
_symmetry.space_group_name_H-M   'P 1'
#
loop_
_entity.id
_entity.type
_entity.pdbx_description
1 polymer ?
#
loop_
_entity_poly.entity_id
_entity_poly.type
_entity_poly.pdbx_seq_one_letter_code
_entity_poly.pdbx_strand_id
1 'polypeptide(L)' 'MDTCAHEGCHCDVSENYVEQDGKRYCSTECAQGQSCGHDGCTCGEAAE' A
#
# COMPACT_ATOMS: atom_id res chain seq x y z
N MET A 1 -2.88 -11.83 -8.65
CA MET A 1 -2.45 -11.18 -7.40
C MET A 1 -2.44 -9.72 -7.69
N ASP A 2 -3.48 -9.04 -7.23
CA ASP A 2 -3.49 -7.59 -7.21
C ASP A 2 -2.66 -7.19 -6.00
N THR A 3 -1.61 -6.40 -6.23
CA THR A 3 -0.74 -5.88 -5.17
C THR A 3 -0.97 -4.39 -5.01
N CYS A 4 -0.74 -3.90 -3.79
CA CYS A 4 -0.85 -2.49 -3.47
C CYS A 4 -0.08 -1.63 -4.49
N ALA A 5 -0.70 -0.56 -4.95
CA ALA A 5 -0.12 0.38 -5.91
C ALA A 5 0.93 1.31 -5.29
N HIS A 6 1.13 1.24 -3.96
CA HIS A 6 2.18 1.98 -3.26
C HIS A 6 3.55 1.35 -3.55
N GLU A 7 4.54 2.15 -3.97
CA GLU A 7 5.87 1.66 -4.32
C GLU A 7 6.58 0.98 -3.13
N GLY A 8 7.04 -0.26 -3.33
CA GLY A 8 7.65 -1.06 -2.27
C GLY A 8 6.65 -1.74 -1.33
N CYS A 9 5.34 -1.61 -1.58
CA CYS A 9 4.32 -2.37 -0.87
C CYS A 9 3.99 -3.67 -1.61
N HIS A 10 4.19 -4.81 -0.94
CA HIS A 10 3.87 -6.14 -1.49
C HIS A 10 2.60 -6.75 -0.90
N CYS A 11 1.77 -5.94 -0.26
CA CYS A 11 0.52 -6.42 0.34
C CYS A 11 -0.48 -6.83 -0.75
N ASP A 12 -1.14 -7.96 -0.52
CA ASP A 12 -2.23 -8.43 -1.37
C ASP A 12 -3.46 -7.53 -1.20
N VAL A 13 -4.01 -7.10 -2.32
CA VAL A 13 -5.19 -6.22 -2.39
C VAL A 13 -6.31 -6.86 -3.23
N SER A 14 -6.29 -8.19 -3.39
CA SER A 14 -7.31 -8.89 -4.16
C SER A 14 -8.63 -9.02 -3.40
N GLU A 15 -8.60 -9.11 -2.07
CA GLU A 15 -9.81 -9.24 -1.24
C GLU A 15 -10.25 -7.94 -0.55
N ASN A 16 -9.31 -7.16 0.00
CA ASN A 16 -9.61 -5.91 0.70
C ASN A 16 -8.65 -4.80 0.27
N TYR A 17 -9.20 -3.73 -0.29
CA TYR A 17 -8.43 -2.64 -0.84
C TYR A 17 -9.16 -1.30 -0.77
N VAL A 18 -8.38 -0.24 -0.76
CA VAL A 18 -8.82 1.14 -0.88
C VAL A 18 -8.52 1.60 -2.30
N GLU A 19 -9.53 2.06 -3.02
CA GLU A 19 -9.34 2.65 -4.34
C GLU A 19 -9.22 4.18 -4.22
N GLN A 20 -8.14 4.74 -4.75
CA GLN A 20 -7.91 6.18 -4.80
C GLN A 20 -7.25 6.54 -6.14
N ASP A 21 -7.78 7.54 -6.85
CA ASP A 21 -7.30 7.93 -8.18
C ASP A 21 -7.20 6.76 -9.20
N GLY A 22 -8.09 5.78 -9.09
CA GLY A 22 -8.10 4.57 -9.94
C GLY A 22 -6.97 3.57 -9.64
N LYS A 23 -6.28 3.73 -8.51
CA LYS A 23 -5.24 2.81 -8.01
C LYS A 23 -5.75 2.09 -6.76
N ARG A 24 -5.36 0.83 -6.59
CA ARG A 24 -5.74 -0.01 -5.44
C ARG A 24 -4.61 -0.04 -4.41
N TYR A 25 -4.93 0.24 -3.16
CA TYR A 25 -4.00 0.27 -2.05
C TYR A 25 -4.47 -0.67 -0.95
N CYS A 26 -3.53 -1.23 -0.18
CA CYS A 26 -3.90 -2.12 0.93
C CYS A 26 -4.51 -1.37 2.12
N SER A 27 -4.19 -0.07 2.25
CA SER A 27 -4.61 0.80 3.35
C SER A 27 -4.74 2.24 2.87
N THR A 28 -5.49 3.07 3.61
CA THR A 28 -5.62 4.50 3.31
C THR A 28 -4.29 5.24 3.47
N GLU A 29 -3.45 4.83 4.42
CA GLU A 29 -2.08 5.33 4.60
C GLU A 29 -1.26 5.14 3.32
N CYS A 30 -1.30 3.96 2.71
CA CYS A 30 -0.63 3.71 1.44
C CYS A 30 -1.13 4.62 0.31
N ALA A 31 -2.44 4.84 0.26
CA ALA A 31 -3.06 5.72 -0.72
C ALA A 31 -2.59 7.18 -0.56
N GLN A 32 -2.38 7.60 0.69
CA GLN A 32 -1.82 8.91 1.05
C GLN A 32 -0.29 8.99 0.91
N GLY A 33 0.39 7.92 0.48
CA GLY A 33 1.85 7.89 0.37
C GLY A 33 2.59 7.71 1.70
N GLN A 34 1.90 7.21 2.73
CA GLN A 34 2.45 6.87 4.04
C GLN A 34 2.68 5.35 4.16
N SER A 35 3.36 4.94 5.23
CA SER A 35 3.64 3.54 5.47
C SER A 35 2.38 2.74 5.83
N CYS A 36 2.28 1.54 5.27
CA CYS A 36 1.14 0.63 5.40
C CYS A 36 0.94 0.09 6.82
N GLY A 37 1.98 0.15 7.68
CA GLY A 37 1.94 -0.41 9.03
C GLY A 37 1.77 -1.93 9.10
N HIS A 38 1.91 -2.63 7.98
CA HIS A 38 1.82 -4.09 7.93
C HIS A 38 3.12 -4.75 8.41
N ASP A 39 2.99 -5.82 9.18
CA ASP A 39 4.14 -6.59 9.68
C ASP A 39 4.97 -7.13 8.50
N GLY A 40 6.23 -6.70 8.41
CA GLY A 40 7.13 -7.07 7.31
C GLY A 40 7.00 -6.24 6.03
N CYS A 41 6.18 -5.18 6.00
CA CYS A 41 6.10 -4.28 4.85
C CYS A 41 6.74 -2.93 5.16
N THR A 42 7.89 -2.65 4.54
CA THR A 42 8.63 -1.38 4.68
C THR A 42 8.26 -0.38 3.59
N CYS A 43 6.99 -0.39 3.17
CA CYS A 43 6.47 0.57 2.22
C CYS A 43 6.34 1.94 2.89
N GLY A 44 6.72 3.03 2.23
CA GLY A 44 6.52 4.39 2.76
C GLY A 44 7.49 4.85 3.86
N GLU A 45 8.46 4.03 4.25
CA GLU A 45 9.63 4.53 4.99
C GLU A 45 10.42 5.40 4.01
N ALA A 46 10.28 6.73 4.15
CA ALA A 46 11.13 7.66 3.43
C ALA A 46 12.58 7.27 3.74
N ALA A 47 13.32 6.86 2.71
CA ALA A 47 14.74 6.65 2.82
C ALA A 47 15.38 7.98 3.25
N GLU A 48 15.74 8.10 4.52
CA GLU A 48 16.63 9.15 5.05
C GLU A 48 18.08 8.84 4.70
#